data_AF-A0AA91JRD1-F1
#
_entry.id   AF-A0AA91JRD1-F1
#
_cell.length_a   1.000
_cell.length_b   1.000
_cell.length_c   1.000
_cell.angle_alpha   90.00
_cell.angle_beta   90.00
_cell.angle_gamma   90.00
#
_symmetry.space_group_name_H-M   'P 1'
#
loop_
_entity.id
_entity.type
_entity.pdbx_description
1 polymer ?
#
loop_
_entity_poly.entity_id
_entity_poly.type
_entity_poly.pdbx_seq_one_letter_code
_entity_poly.pdbx_strand_id
1 'polypeptide(L)'
;FVCGLFKNPPAFSRGEYQKTVYFCEVQFQKDEFLYHRVFAELFLFLDQNPSTYDWYAVIIYPKRSLEPDETRLYQVLLQSSKVQRVYVDELDSTADQSLGIGIVKLVVEPEENAVNRARKLIDQAKQEIADRLSSQAIIDLIETIIVYKLPQLSRQEVENMLKLSALKQTRVYQEALEEGREEGREEGREEGRKVGITEGKLAAVPLLLKAGLTVEQIAEQLQLDLEAVRQIAQQQS
;
A
#
# COMPACT_ATOMS: atom_id res chain seq x y z
N PHE A 1 -1.20 -6.74 4.76
CA PHE A 1 -1.01 -6.94 6.21
C PHE A 1 -0.79 -5.58 6.86
N VAL A 2 -1.77 -5.08 7.63
CA VAL A 2 -1.70 -4.68 9.05
C VAL A 2 -3.15 -4.33 9.45
N CYS A 3 -3.87 -5.30 10.02
CA CYS A 3 -5.09 -5.03 10.80
C CYS A 3 -4.61 -4.47 12.15
N GLY A 4 -4.89 -3.20 12.41
CA GLY A 4 -4.40 -2.50 13.60
C GLY A 4 -5.39 -2.61 14.74
N LEU A 5 -5.15 -3.52 15.70
CA LEU A 5 -5.84 -3.49 16.99
C LEU A 5 -5.32 -2.30 17.81
N PHE A 6 -6.04 -1.19 17.82
CA PHE A 6 -5.72 -0.06 18.69
C PHE A 6 -6.13 -0.37 20.13
N LYS A 7 -5.14 -0.53 21.02
CA LYS A 7 -5.35 -0.56 22.47
C LYS A 7 -5.31 0.87 23.01
N ASN A 8 -6.30 1.24 23.85
CA ASN A 8 -6.38 2.55 24.50
C ASN A 8 -5.06 2.98 25.21
N PRO A 9 -4.75 4.30 25.26
CA PRO A 9 -3.61 4.84 25.99
C PRO A 9 -3.74 4.64 27.51
N PRO A 10 -2.63 4.65 28.27
CA PRO A 10 -2.64 4.28 29.68
C PRO A 10 -2.94 5.49 30.58
N ALA A 11 -4.10 5.48 31.26
CA ALA A 11 -4.25 5.95 32.64
C ALA A 11 -5.71 5.82 33.13
N PHE A 12 -6.00 4.81 33.94
CA PHE A 12 -6.42 4.92 35.35
C PHE A 12 -6.69 3.52 35.93
N SER A 13 -6.41 3.36 37.22
CA SER A 13 -6.16 2.08 37.88
C SER A 13 -7.39 1.41 38.52
N ARG A 14 -7.29 0.08 38.63
CA ARG A 14 -8.00 -0.90 39.49
C ARG A 14 -9.44 -1.30 39.13
N GLY A 15 -9.58 -2.60 38.88
CA GLY A 15 -10.80 -3.35 38.57
C GLY A 15 -10.56 -4.19 37.31
N GLU A 16 -10.84 -5.48 37.30
CA GLU A 16 -10.77 -6.33 36.10
C GLU A 16 -11.83 -5.87 35.10
N TYR A 17 -11.55 -4.81 34.34
CA TYR A 17 -12.48 -4.29 33.34
C TYR A 17 -12.44 -5.20 32.12
N GLN A 18 -13.58 -5.84 31.83
CA GLN A 18 -13.88 -6.37 30.51
C GLN A 18 -13.58 -5.26 29.49
N LYS A 19 -12.72 -5.55 28.51
CA LYS A 19 -12.17 -4.52 27.64
C LYS A 19 -13.07 -4.31 26.43
N THR A 20 -13.50 -3.07 26.17
CA THR A 20 -14.08 -2.72 24.87
C THR A 20 -12.97 -2.71 23.82
N VAL A 21 -13.20 -3.39 22.70
CA VAL A 21 -12.23 -3.55 21.61
C VAL A 21 -12.65 -2.74 20.39
N TYR A 22 -11.70 -2.05 19.77
CA TYR A 22 -11.89 -1.33 18.51
C TYR A 22 -11.10 -2.01 17.41
N PHE A 23 -11.81 -2.44 16.37
CA PHE A 23 -11.25 -2.94 15.12
C PHE A 23 -11.16 -1.79 14.15
N CYS A 24 -9.99 -1.60 13.55
CA CYS A 24 -9.77 -0.58 12.54
C CYS A 24 -9.22 -1.25 11.29
N GLU A 25 -9.95 -1.13 10.18
CA GLU A 25 -9.52 -1.60 8.87
C GLU A 25 -9.40 -0.38 7.93
N VAL A 26 -8.28 -0.29 7.23
CA VAL A 26 -8.01 0.78 6.27
C VAL A 26 -7.91 0.17 4.87
N GLN A 27 -8.87 0.49 4.00
CA GLN A 27 -8.96 -0.13 2.68
C GLN A 27 -8.81 0.91 1.57
N PHE A 28 -7.62 0.93 0.93
CA PHE A 28 -7.28 1.91 -0.11
C PHE A 28 -7.41 1.38 -1.54
N GLN A 29 -7.77 0.11 -1.70
CA GLN A 29 -8.00 -0.54 -2.99
C GLN A 29 -9.40 -1.15 -3.01
N LYS A 30 -10.03 -1.30 -4.17
CA LYS A 30 -11.32 -1.99 -4.24
C LYS A 30 -11.09 -3.47 -3.94
N ASP A 31 -11.78 -3.98 -2.92
CA ASP A 31 -11.72 -5.39 -2.51
C ASP A 31 -13.14 -5.90 -2.26
N GLU A 32 -13.71 -6.59 -3.23
CA GLU A 32 -15.07 -7.11 -3.16
C GLU A 32 -15.31 -8.07 -1.98
N PHE A 33 -14.23 -8.64 -1.40
CA PHE A 33 -14.30 -9.58 -0.29
C PHE A 33 -13.94 -8.95 1.06
N LEU A 34 -13.77 -7.64 1.14
CA LEU A 34 -13.39 -6.95 2.37
C LEU A 34 -14.27 -7.33 3.56
N TYR A 35 -15.59 -7.23 3.40
CA TYR A 35 -16.51 -7.52 4.49
C TYR A 35 -16.50 -8.99 4.92
N HIS A 36 -16.26 -9.91 3.98
CA HIS A 36 -16.08 -11.32 4.30
C HIS A 36 -14.90 -11.51 5.26
N ARG A 37 -13.75 -10.90 4.92
CA ARG A 37 -12.53 -10.97 5.72
C ARG A 37 -12.69 -10.28 7.07
N VAL A 38 -13.09 -9.01 7.08
CA VAL A 38 -13.20 -8.20 8.30
C VAL A 38 -14.13 -8.84 9.33
N PHE A 39 -15.31 -9.31 8.89
CA PHE A 39 -16.26 -9.91 9.84
C PHE A 39 -15.83 -11.31 10.26
N ALA A 40 -15.19 -12.10 9.39
CA ALA A 40 -14.61 -13.38 9.79
C ALA A 40 -13.53 -13.20 10.87
N GLU A 41 -12.61 -12.25 10.68
CA GLU A 41 -11.55 -11.92 11.64
C GLU A 41 -12.11 -11.37 12.95
N LEU A 42 -13.10 -10.48 12.88
CA LEU A 42 -13.78 -9.95 14.06
C LEU A 42 -14.41 -11.07 14.90
N PHE A 43 -15.18 -11.96 14.28
CA PHE A 43 -15.86 -13.04 15.00
C PHE A 43 -14.87 -14.09 15.52
N LEU A 44 -13.82 -14.39 14.77
CA LEU A 44 -12.73 -15.25 15.24
C LEU A 44 -12.03 -14.65 16.46
N PHE A 45 -11.78 -13.35 16.46
CA PHE A 45 -11.20 -12.69 17.63
C PHE A 45 -12.14 -12.78 18.84
N LEU A 46 -13.44 -12.53 18.66
CA LEU A 46 -14.40 -12.58 19.76
C LEU A 46 -14.51 -13.99 20.37
N ASP A 47 -14.44 -15.02 19.52
CA ASP A 47 -14.37 -16.43 19.96
C ASP A 47 -13.10 -16.71 20.79
N GLN A 48 -11.95 -16.20 20.34
CA GLN A 48 -10.68 -16.33 21.07
C GLN A 48 -10.60 -15.47 22.33
N ASN A 49 -11.46 -14.46 22.48
CA ASN A 49 -11.43 -13.49 23.57
C ASN A 49 -12.82 -13.37 24.22
N PRO A 50 -13.32 -14.43 24.88
CA PRO A 50 -14.69 -14.48 25.42
C PRO A 50 -14.93 -13.50 26.58
N SER A 51 -13.89 -12.91 27.15
CA SER A 51 -13.97 -11.86 28.19
C SER A 51 -14.11 -10.44 27.62
N THR A 52 -14.20 -10.30 26.29
CA THR A 52 -14.43 -9.00 25.62
C THR A 52 -15.78 -8.43 26.08
N TYR A 53 -15.76 -7.19 26.59
CA TYR A 53 -16.98 -6.53 27.06
C TYR A 53 -17.89 -6.16 25.90
N ASP A 54 -17.29 -5.50 24.93
CA ASP A 54 -17.96 -4.84 23.84
C ASP A 54 -16.98 -4.64 22.68
N TRP A 55 -17.50 -4.41 21.49
CA TRP A 55 -16.69 -4.20 20.29
C TRP A 55 -17.26 -3.10 19.39
N TYR A 56 -16.38 -2.46 18.65
CA TYR A 56 -16.71 -1.53 17.57
C TYR A 56 -15.74 -1.77 16.41
N ALA A 57 -16.22 -1.58 15.19
CA ALA A 57 -15.40 -1.64 13.98
C ALA A 57 -15.46 -0.30 13.25
N VAL A 58 -14.32 0.18 12.80
CA VAL A 58 -14.18 1.36 11.96
C VAL A 58 -13.50 0.93 10.67
N ILE A 59 -14.14 1.19 9.54
CA ILE A 59 -13.62 0.88 8.22
C ILE A 59 -13.40 2.21 7.51
N ILE A 60 -12.15 2.47 7.13
CA ILE A 60 -11.72 3.74 6.57
C ILE A 60 -11.46 3.55 5.07
N TYR A 61 -12.15 4.33 4.27
CA TYR A 61 -12.01 4.39 2.81
C TYR A 61 -11.49 5.76 2.37
N PRO A 62 -10.66 5.82 1.32
CA PRO A 62 -10.34 7.08 0.67
C PRO A 62 -11.59 7.79 0.12
N LYS A 63 -12.50 7.02 -0.48
CA LYS A 63 -13.73 7.48 -1.14
C LYS A 63 -14.76 6.36 -1.26
N ARG A 64 -16.04 6.70 -1.39
CA ARG A 64 -17.14 5.71 -1.50
C ARG A 64 -16.98 4.69 -2.60
N SER A 65 -16.39 5.08 -3.74
CA SER A 65 -16.25 4.19 -4.89
C SER A 65 -15.32 2.99 -4.66
N LEU A 66 -14.60 2.95 -3.54
CA LEU A 66 -13.73 1.83 -3.15
C LEU A 66 -14.41 0.88 -2.17
N GLU A 67 -15.58 1.24 -1.65
CA GLU A 67 -16.40 0.33 -0.86
C GLU A 67 -16.95 -0.80 -1.76
N PRO A 68 -17.02 -2.05 -1.26
CA PRO A 68 -17.66 -3.15 -1.99
C PRO A 68 -19.12 -2.84 -2.32
N ASP A 69 -19.55 -3.19 -3.53
CA ASP A 69 -20.92 -2.90 -3.98
C ASP A 69 -21.95 -3.81 -3.28
N GLU A 70 -21.59 -5.07 -3.05
CA GLU A 70 -22.47 -6.06 -2.42
C GLU A 70 -22.30 -6.06 -0.90
N THR A 71 -23.31 -5.53 -0.21
CA THR A 71 -23.32 -5.37 1.26
C THR A 71 -24.43 -6.17 1.95
N ARG A 72 -25.29 -6.84 1.19
CA ARG A 72 -26.55 -7.43 1.70
C ARG A 72 -26.34 -8.45 2.80
N LEU A 73 -25.30 -9.28 2.69
CA LEU A 73 -24.98 -10.29 3.70
C LEU A 73 -24.63 -9.66 5.06
N TYR A 74 -24.11 -8.44 5.05
CA TYR A 74 -23.58 -7.75 6.22
C TYR A 74 -24.40 -6.53 6.62
N GLN A 75 -25.53 -6.31 5.95
CA GLN A 75 -26.34 -5.09 6.08
C GLN A 75 -26.71 -4.81 7.54
N VAL A 76 -27.08 -5.84 8.31
CA VAL A 76 -27.42 -5.71 9.73
C VAL A 76 -26.25 -5.15 10.54
N LEU A 77 -25.02 -5.63 10.30
CA LEU A 77 -23.83 -5.13 10.99
C LEU A 77 -23.48 -3.72 10.51
N LEU A 78 -23.49 -3.49 9.19
CA LEU A 78 -23.13 -2.21 8.56
C LEU A 78 -24.12 -1.07 8.86
N GLN A 79 -25.36 -1.39 9.25
CA GLN A 79 -26.37 -0.43 9.68
C GLN A 79 -26.44 -0.27 11.20
N SER A 80 -25.73 -1.10 11.96
CA SER A 80 -25.67 -0.98 13.41
C SER A 80 -24.74 0.16 13.84
N SER A 81 -24.89 0.63 15.07
CA SER A 81 -23.96 1.58 15.69
C SER A 81 -22.58 0.97 16.02
N LYS A 82 -22.39 -0.33 15.76
CA LYS A 82 -21.14 -1.05 16.02
C LYS A 82 -20.13 -0.89 14.89
N VAL A 83 -20.60 -0.65 13.66
CA VAL A 83 -19.72 -0.55 12.48
C VAL A 83 -19.84 0.83 11.89
N GLN A 84 -18.74 1.58 11.90
CA GLN A 84 -18.65 2.89 11.29
C GLN A 84 -17.84 2.81 10.01
N ARG A 85 -18.42 3.33 8.92
CA ARG A 85 -17.72 3.53 7.64
C ARG A 85 -17.34 4.99 7.54
N VAL A 86 -16.04 5.25 7.37
CA VAL A 86 -15.48 6.60 7.27
C VAL A 86 -14.90 6.78 5.89
N TYR A 87 -15.29 7.85 5.20
CA TYR A 87 -14.76 8.22 3.89
C TYR A 87 -13.93 9.48 4.04
N VAL A 88 -12.64 9.39 3.72
CA VAL A 88 -11.66 10.46 3.99
C VAL A 88 -11.96 11.72 3.17
N ASP A 89 -12.42 11.56 1.94
CA ASP A 89 -12.84 12.64 1.04
C ASP A 89 -14.10 13.38 1.49
N GLU A 90 -14.89 12.78 2.38
CA GLU A 90 -16.14 13.34 2.93
C GLU A 90 -15.97 13.97 4.32
N LEU A 91 -14.77 13.93 4.90
CA LEU A 91 -14.54 14.52 6.21
C LEU A 91 -14.73 16.04 6.16
N ASP A 92 -15.59 16.58 7.04
CA ASP A 92 -15.97 18.00 7.08
C ASP A 92 -14.76 18.95 7.17
N SER A 93 -14.98 20.20 6.73
CA SER A 93 -13.96 21.26 6.77
C SER A 93 -13.61 21.74 8.19
N THR A 94 -14.45 21.48 9.20
CA THR A 94 -14.11 21.70 10.62
C THR A 94 -12.99 20.77 11.08
N ALA A 95 -12.89 19.59 10.46
CA ALA A 95 -11.83 18.62 10.71
C ALA A 95 -10.46 19.10 10.22
N ASP A 96 -10.40 20.12 9.36
CA ASP A 96 -9.15 20.75 8.89
C ASP A 96 -8.39 21.49 10.00
N GLN A 97 -9.05 21.75 11.13
CA GLN A 97 -8.41 22.32 12.31
C GLN A 97 -7.55 21.29 13.04
N SER A 98 -7.79 19.99 12.84
CA SER A 98 -6.96 18.94 13.41
C SER A 98 -5.80 18.63 12.48
N LEU A 99 -4.58 18.81 12.97
CA LEU A 99 -3.36 18.40 12.25
C LEU A 99 -3.42 16.94 11.78
N GLY A 100 -3.85 16.02 12.64
CA GLY A 100 -3.96 14.60 12.33
C GLY A 100 -4.94 14.31 11.19
N ILE A 101 -6.14 14.90 11.23
CA ILE A 101 -7.13 14.71 10.15
C ILE A 101 -6.66 15.36 8.86
N GLY A 102 -5.99 16.52 8.95
CA GLY A 102 -5.37 17.17 7.80
C GLY A 102 -4.34 16.29 7.11
N ILE A 103 -3.51 15.56 7.88
CA ILE A 103 -2.54 14.59 7.34
C ILE A 103 -3.24 13.42 6.66
N VAL A 104 -4.30 12.86 7.25
CA VAL A 104 -5.07 11.76 6.61
C VAL A 104 -5.70 12.22 5.30
N LYS A 105 -6.24 13.44 5.24
CA LYS A 105 -6.80 14.03 4.01
C LYS A 105 -5.76 14.21 2.90
N LEU A 106 -4.47 14.41 3.22
CA LEU A 106 -3.43 14.49 2.19
C LEU A 106 -3.38 13.24 1.31
N VAL A 107 -3.78 12.07 1.80
CA VAL A 107 -3.79 10.85 1.00
C VAL A 107 -4.74 10.97 -0.20
N VAL A 108 -5.91 11.60 -0.01
CA VAL A 108 -6.96 11.70 -1.02
C VAL A 108 -6.99 13.03 -1.75
N GLU A 109 -6.24 14.02 -1.25
CA GLU A 109 -6.09 15.34 -1.86
C GLU A 109 -5.58 15.22 -3.32
N PRO A 110 -6.17 15.93 -4.29
CA PRO A 110 -5.64 16.02 -5.65
C PRO A 110 -4.19 16.53 -5.68
N GLU A 111 -3.39 16.01 -6.61
CA GLU A 111 -1.97 16.34 -6.75
C GLU A 111 -1.71 17.85 -6.86
N GLU A 112 -2.56 18.57 -7.58
CA GLU A 112 -2.50 20.02 -7.78
C GLU A 112 -2.56 20.81 -6.45
N ASN A 113 -3.26 20.27 -5.45
CA ASN A 113 -3.46 20.92 -4.15
C ASN A 113 -2.53 20.35 -3.05
N ALA A 114 -2.03 19.12 -3.24
CA ALA A 114 -1.32 18.35 -2.22
C ALA A 114 -0.12 19.10 -1.62
N VAL A 115 0.71 19.73 -2.46
CA VAL A 115 1.89 20.49 -2.00
C VAL A 115 1.49 21.68 -1.14
N ASN A 116 0.48 22.44 -1.57
CA ASN A 116 0.01 23.60 -0.83
C ASN A 116 -0.61 23.21 0.52
N ARG A 117 -1.35 22.10 0.54
CA ARG A 117 -1.92 21.55 1.76
C ARG A 117 -0.84 21.03 2.71
N ALA A 118 0.16 20.32 2.19
CA ALA A 118 1.29 19.81 2.97
C ALA A 118 2.09 20.93 3.64
N ARG A 119 2.35 22.04 2.91
CA ARG A 119 3.00 23.22 3.49
C ARG A 119 2.23 23.77 4.70
N LYS A 120 0.90 23.92 4.59
CA LYS A 120 0.06 24.38 5.71
C LYS A 120 0.16 23.45 6.92
N LEU A 121 0.14 22.15 6.70
CA LEU A 121 0.23 21.15 7.77
C LEU A 121 1.61 21.14 8.44
N ILE A 122 2.67 21.34 7.66
CA ILE A 122 4.03 21.51 8.20
C ILE A 122 4.12 22.76 9.08
N ASP A 123 3.52 23.87 8.65
CA ASP A 123 3.50 25.11 9.42
C ASP A 123 2.68 24.94 10.72
N GLN A 124 1.54 24.24 10.66
CA GLN A 124 0.75 23.88 11.85
C GLN A 124 1.53 22.98 12.81
N ALA A 125 2.19 21.93 12.30
CA ALA A 125 2.99 21.02 13.12
C ALA A 125 4.12 21.73 13.88
N LYS A 126 4.74 22.74 13.25
CA LYS A 126 5.76 23.58 13.90
C LYS A 126 5.21 24.51 14.99
N GLN A 127 3.92 24.86 14.93
CA GLN A 127 3.28 25.81 15.85
C GLN A 127 2.57 25.13 17.02
N GLU A 128 1.92 23.98 16.79
CA GLU A 128 1.07 23.33 17.78
C GLU A 128 1.84 22.44 18.77
N ILE A 129 3.07 22.04 18.45
CA ILE A 129 3.79 21.00 19.19
C ILE A 129 5.02 21.58 19.90
N ALA A 130 5.01 21.50 21.24
CA ALA A 130 6.11 21.97 22.08
C ALA A 130 7.38 21.08 21.96
N ASP A 131 7.21 19.81 21.60
CA ASP A 131 8.31 18.86 21.40
C ASP A 131 8.81 18.85 19.95
N ARG A 132 10.10 19.16 19.77
CA ARG A 132 10.75 19.16 18.46
C ARG A 132 10.84 17.77 17.83
N LEU A 133 10.99 16.72 18.63
CA LEU A 133 11.10 15.35 18.11
C LEU A 133 9.76 14.87 17.51
N SER A 134 8.66 15.15 18.20
CA SER A 134 7.30 14.86 17.71
C SER A 134 6.93 15.70 16.48
N SER A 135 7.34 16.97 16.44
CA SER A 135 7.13 17.85 15.28
C SER A 135 7.83 17.32 14.03
N GLN A 136 9.06 16.83 14.20
CA GLN A 136 9.87 16.30 13.11
C GLN A 136 9.26 15.04 12.50
N ALA A 137 8.81 14.09 13.33
CA ALA A 137 8.18 12.87 12.88
C ALA A 137 6.92 13.14 12.04
N ILE A 138 6.15 14.18 12.37
CA ILE A 138 4.97 14.59 11.60
C ILE A 138 5.38 15.20 10.24
N ILE A 139 6.42 16.04 10.22
CA ILE A 139 6.93 16.61 8.97
C ILE A 139 7.42 15.50 8.05
N ASP A 140 8.14 14.51 8.59
CA ASP A 140 8.65 13.36 7.83
C ASP A 140 7.49 12.52 7.25
N LEU A 141 6.42 12.33 8.03
CA LEU A 141 5.21 11.65 7.57
C LEU A 141 4.54 12.41 6.41
N ILE A 142 4.41 13.74 6.53
CA ILE A 142 3.84 14.59 5.48
C ILE A 142 4.70 14.52 4.21
N GLU A 143 6.02 14.61 4.35
CA GLU A 143 6.95 14.49 3.21
C GLU A 143 6.79 13.14 2.52
N THR A 144 6.76 12.06 3.30
CA THR A 144 6.57 10.70 2.81
C THR A 144 5.29 10.58 1.99
N ILE A 145 4.16 11.07 2.51
CA ILE A 145 2.88 11.07 1.79
C ILE A 145 2.99 11.80 0.44
N ILE A 146 3.68 12.95 0.39
CA ILE A 146 3.84 13.72 -0.84
C ILE A 146 4.74 13.01 -1.85
N VAL A 147 5.81 12.36 -1.41
CA VAL A 147 6.68 11.55 -2.29
C VAL A 147 5.88 10.42 -2.94
N TYR A 148 5.08 9.69 -2.17
CA TYR A 148 4.24 8.62 -2.73
C TYR A 148 3.14 9.15 -3.67
N LYS A 149 2.60 10.34 -3.38
CA LYS A 149 1.58 10.95 -4.23
C LYS A 149 2.15 11.54 -5.53
N LEU A 150 3.41 11.96 -5.55
CA LEU A 150 4.05 12.59 -6.71
C LEU A 150 5.26 11.76 -7.19
N PRO A 151 5.04 10.54 -7.70
CA PRO A 151 6.12 9.59 -8.01
C PRO A 151 7.06 10.05 -9.13
N GLN A 152 6.63 11.04 -9.93
CA GLN A 152 7.44 11.63 -11.00
C GLN A 152 8.43 12.68 -10.51
N LEU A 153 8.30 13.13 -9.25
CA LEU A 153 9.21 14.09 -8.65
C LEU A 153 10.26 13.37 -7.82
N SER A 154 11.50 13.82 -7.91
CA SER A 154 12.54 13.41 -7.00
C SER A 154 12.26 13.95 -5.60
N ARG A 155 12.78 13.26 -4.58
CA ARG A 155 12.71 13.71 -3.19
C ARG A 155 13.27 15.12 -3.01
N GLN A 156 14.36 15.45 -3.73
CA GLN A 156 14.95 16.78 -3.66
C GLN A 156 14.01 17.87 -4.22
N GLU A 157 13.28 17.57 -5.29
CA GLU A 157 12.25 18.46 -5.83
C GLU A 157 11.10 18.62 -4.83
N VAL A 158 10.64 17.53 -4.21
CA VAL A 158 9.61 17.57 -3.15
C VAL A 158 10.08 18.39 -1.95
N GLU A 159 11.29 18.19 -1.44
CA GLU A 159 11.86 18.97 -0.33
C GLU A 159 11.94 20.46 -0.65
N ASN A 160 12.37 20.80 -1.87
CA ASN A 160 12.44 22.18 -2.36
C ASN A 160 11.03 22.79 -2.44
N MET A 161 10.06 22.03 -2.96
CA MET A 161 8.67 22.44 -2.99
C MET A 161 8.10 22.61 -1.59
N LEU A 162 8.40 21.73 -0.63
CA LEU A 162 7.93 21.87 0.75
C LEU A 162 8.74 22.89 1.58
N LYS A 163 9.80 23.48 1.00
CA LYS A 163 10.72 24.41 1.67
C LYS A 163 11.37 23.78 2.92
N LEU A 164 11.68 22.49 2.86
CA LEU A 164 12.21 21.69 3.97
C LEU A 164 13.74 21.59 3.96
N SER A 165 14.45 22.62 3.50
CA SER A 165 15.87 22.62 3.10
C SER A 165 16.93 22.26 4.16
N ALA A 166 16.61 21.53 5.23
CA ALA A 166 17.50 21.12 6.30
C ALA A 166 17.29 19.69 6.86
N LEU A 167 16.33 18.89 6.39
CA LEU A 167 15.98 17.62 7.02
C LEU A 167 16.69 16.42 6.39
N LYS A 168 18.02 16.40 6.53
CA LYS A 168 18.84 15.26 6.15
C LYS A 168 18.97 14.28 7.32
N GLN A 169 18.67 13.00 7.01
CA GLN A 169 19.03 11.77 7.71
C GLN A 169 17.99 11.18 8.69
N THR A 170 17.33 10.11 8.23
CA THR A 170 16.88 9.04 9.13
C THR A 170 17.26 7.67 8.58
N ARG A 171 17.83 6.85 9.47
CA ARG A 171 18.41 5.52 9.22
C ARG A 171 17.41 4.52 8.64
N VAL A 172 16.13 4.72 8.95
CA VAL A 172 14.99 3.92 8.45
C VAL A 172 14.84 4.01 6.93
N TYR A 173 15.22 5.14 6.30
CA TYR A 173 15.13 5.30 4.85
C TYR A 173 16.32 4.68 4.10
N GLN A 174 17.50 4.59 4.72
CA GLN A 174 18.63 3.86 4.12
C GLN A 174 18.30 2.38 3.99
N GLU A 175 17.66 1.81 5.01
CA GLU A 175 17.22 0.41 5.02
C GLU A 175 16.14 0.16 3.96
N ALA A 176 15.10 1.01 3.85
CA ALA A 176 14.06 0.85 2.83
C ALA A 176 14.57 1.08 1.38
N LEU A 177 15.55 1.96 1.19
CA LEU A 177 16.18 2.19 -0.12
C LEU A 177 17.14 1.06 -0.50
N GLU A 178 17.84 0.47 0.47
CA GLU A 178 18.65 -0.74 0.26
C GLU A 178 17.78 -1.94 -0.08
N GLU A 179 16.69 -2.16 0.65
CA GLU A 179 15.74 -3.25 0.40
C GLU A 179 15.10 -3.13 -0.99
N GLY A 180 14.58 -1.95 -1.36
CA GLY A 180 14.02 -1.74 -2.71
C GLY A 180 15.05 -1.84 -3.85
N ARG A 181 16.33 -1.57 -3.57
CA ARG A 181 17.41 -1.75 -4.55
C ARG A 181 17.82 -3.21 -4.68
N GLU A 182 17.76 -3.96 -3.59
CA GLU A 182 18.07 -5.39 -3.55
C GLU A 182 16.98 -6.19 -4.25
N GLU A 183 15.70 -5.90 -3.97
CA GLU A 183 14.53 -6.46 -4.68
C GLU A 183 14.60 -6.15 -6.18
N GLY A 184 14.81 -4.89 -6.57
CA GLY A 184 14.93 -4.53 -8.00
C GLY A 184 16.12 -5.19 -8.71
N ARG A 185 17.20 -5.52 -7.98
CA ARG A 185 18.36 -6.25 -8.52
C ARG A 185 18.05 -7.73 -8.67
N GLU A 186 17.33 -8.34 -7.72
CA GLU A 186 16.91 -9.73 -7.82
C GLU A 186 15.88 -9.93 -8.93
N GLU A 187 14.86 -9.08 -9.01
CA GLU A 187 13.88 -9.10 -10.10
C GLU A 187 14.56 -8.93 -11.46
N GLY A 188 15.42 -7.91 -11.61
CA GLY A 188 16.16 -7.70 -12.85
C GLY A 188 17.10 -8.85 -13.22
N ARG A 189 17.66 -9.56 -12.22
CA ARG A 189 18.50 -10.75 -12.46
C ARG A 189 17.65 -11.94 -12.87
N GLU A 190 16.48 -12.12 -12.28
CA GLU A 190 15.59 -13.23 -12.62
C GLU A 190 14.96 -13.04 -14.01
N GLU A 191 14.51 -11.83 -14.32
CA GLU A 191 14.03 -11.46 -15.66
C GLU A 191 15.14 -11.59 -16.69
N GLY A 192 16.33 -11.04 -16.44
CA GLY A 192 17.48 -11.17 -17.34
C GLY A 192 17.89 -12.63 -17.58
N ARG A 193 17.78 -13.49 -16.55
CA ARG A 193 18.03 -14.94 -16.68
C ARG A 193 16.96 -15.62 -17.54
N LYS A 194 15.69 -15.31 -17.34
CA LYS A 194 14.58 -15.86 -18.15
C LYS A 194 14.70 -15.44 -19.62
N VAL A 195 15.00 -14.17 -19.88
CA VAL A 195 15.25 -13.65 -21.23
C VAL A 195 16.46 -14.34 -21.86
N GLY A 196 17.60 -14.40 -21.17
CA GLY A 196 18.81 -15.03 -21.69
C GLY A 196 18.67 -16.53 -21.97
N ILE A 197 17.89 -17.27 -21.16
CA ILE A 197 17.59 -18.69 -21.42
C ILE A 197 16.75 -18.83 -22.70
N THR A 198 15.73 -17.98 -22.87
CA THR A 198 14.86 -18.01 -24.06
C THR A 198 15.63 -17.62 -25.32
N GLU A 199 16.46 -16.58 -25.26
CA GLU A 199 17.34 -16.17 -26.36
C GLU A 199 18.35 -17.27 -26.71
N GLY A 200 18.97 -17.91 -25.72
CA GLY A 200 19.90 -19.02 -25.94
C GLY A 200 19.24 -20.25 -26.58
N LYS A 201 18.02 -20.57 -26.18
CA LYS A 201 17.21 -21.64 -26.79
C LYS A 201 16.86 -21.31 -28.24
N LEU A 202 16.44 -20.07 -28.54
CA LEU A 202 16.15 -19.62 -29.90
C LEU A 202 17.41 -19.63 -30.79
N ALA A 203 18.58 -19.26 -30.25
CA ALA A 203 19.86 -19.30 -30.96
C ALA A 203 20.32 -20.73 -31.31
N ALA A 204 19.82 -21.76 -30.61
CA ALA A 204 20.12 -23.16 -30.90
C ALA A 204 19.26 -23.76 -32.02
N VAL A 205 18.10 -23.16 -32.34
CA VAL A 205 17.15 -23.63 -33.36
C VAL A 205 17.84 -23.88 -34.73
N PRO A 206 18.67 -22.96 -35.26
CA PRO A 206 19.39 -23.19 -36.52
C PRO A 206 20.27 -24.44 -36.57
N LEU A 207 20.94 -24.74 -35.46
CA LEU A 207 21.87 -25.85 -35.36
C LEU A 207 21.10 -27.17 -35.29
N LEU A 208 19.97 -27.19 -34.59
CA LEU A 208 19.09 -28.35 -34.49
C LEU A 208 18.36 -28.66 -35.80
N LEU A 209 17.95 -27.63 -36.55
CA LEU A 209 17.42 -27.79 -37.90
C LEU A 209 18.46 -28.40 -38.85
N LYS A 210 19.71 -27.93 -38.81
CA LYS A 210 20.83 -28.52 -39.58
C LYS A 210 21.16 -29.95 -39.17
N ALA A 211 20.90 -30.32 -37.91
CA ALA A 211 21.04 -31.67 -37.41
C ALA A 211 19.88 -32.60 -37.82
N GLY A 212 18.88 -32.08 -38.54
CA GLY A 212 17.78 -32.86 -39.12
C GLY A 212 16.54 -33.00 -38.22
N LEU A 213 16.42 -32.24 -37.14
CA LEU A 213 15.22 -32.21 -36.32
C LEU A 213 14.12 -31.37 -36.99
N THR A 214 12.85 -31.76 -36.81
CA THR A 214 11.72 -30.97 -37.33
C THR A 214 11.41 -29.77 -36.43
N VAL A 215 10.74 -28.77 -36.99
CA VAL A 215 10.32 -27.56 -36.28
C VAL A 215 9.44 -27.90 -35.08
N GLU A 216 8.55 -28.88 -35.22
CA GLU A 216 7.67 -29.37 -34.16
C GLU A 216 8.46 -30.03 -33.02
N GLN A 217 9.46 -30.85 -33.35
CA GLN A 217 10.32 -31.50 -32.35
C GLN A 217 11.18 -30.49 -31.58
N ILE A 218 11.68 -29.46 -32.26
CA ILE A 218 12.50 -28.41 -31.65
C ILE A 218 11.66 -27.55 -30.70
N ALA A 219 10.44 -27.16 -31.12
CA ALA A 219 9.52 -26.39 -30.28
C ALA A 219 9.15 -27.17 -29.00
N GLU A 220 8.87 -28.47 -29.12
CA GLU A 220 8.55 -29.34 -27.99
C GLU A 220 9.76 -29.52 -27.05
N GLN A 221 10.93 -29.87 -27.58
CA GLN A 221 12.12 -30.16 -26.77
C GLN A 221 12.71 -28.94 -26.07
N LEU A 222 12.67 -27.77 -26.73
CA LEU A 222 13.15 -26.53 -26.13
C LEU A 222 12.06 -25.79 -25.36
N GLN A 223 10.83 -26.30 -25.35
CA GLN A 223 9.64 -25.64 -24.76
C GLN A 223 9.51 -24.20 -25.26
N LEU A 224 9.64 -24.02 -26.57
CA LEU A 224 9.52 -22.74 -27.26
C LEU A 224 8.18 -22.67 -27.99
N ASP A 225 7.71 -21.45 -28.22
CA ASP A 225 6.55 -21.23 -29.06
C ASP A 225 6.80 -21.70 -30.50
N LEU A 226 5.84 -22.45 -31.05
CA LEU A 226 5.97 -23.07 -32.36
C LEU A 226 6.06 -22.02 -33.48
N GLU A 227 5.39 -20.88 -33.35
CA GLU A 227 5.45 -19.80 -34.35
C GLU A 227 6.81 -19.13 -34.34
N ALA A 228 7.41 -18.91 -33.15
CA ALA A 228 8.76 -18.37 -33.02
C ALA A 228 9.82 -19.27 -33.69
N VAL A 229 9.73 -20.59 -33.51
CA VAL A 229 10.64 -21.56 -34.16
C VAL A 229 10.43 -21.58 -35.67
N ARG A 230 9.17 -21.50 -36.15
CA ARG A 230 8.84 -21.42 -37.59
C ARG A 230 9.41 -20.17 -38.26
N GLN A 231 9.34 -19.02 -37.61
CA GLN A 231 9.91 -17.78 -38.16
C GLN A 231 11.43 -17.88 -38.33
N ILE A 232 12.14 -18.44 -37.35
CA ILE A 232 13.59 -18.65 -37.44
C ILE A 232 13.92 -19.65 -38.57
N ALA A 233 13.13 -20.71 -38.72
CA ALA A 233 13.31 -21.69 -39.80
C ALA A 233 13.10 -21.08 -41.20
N GLN A 234 12.11 -20.19 -41.35
CA GLN A 234 11.82 -19.48 -42.60
C GLN A 234 12.90 -18.46 -42.97
N GLN A 235 13.57 -17.85 -41.98
CA GLN A 235 14.70 -16.93 -42.20
C GLN A 235 15.98 -17.64 -42.67
N GLN A 236 16.04 -18.97 -42.60
CA GLN A 236 17.20 -19.78 -43.00
C GLN A 236 16.99 -20.61 -44.27
N SER A 237 15.81 -20.52 -44.88
CA SER A 237 15.53 -21.06 -46.21
C SER A 237 15.91 -20.07 -47.31
#